data_AF-A0A0A3Z7D3-F1
#
_entry.id   AF-A0A0A3Z7D3-F1
#
_cell.length_a   1.000
_cell.length_b   1.000
_cell.length_c   1.000
_cell.angle_alpha   90.00
_cell.angle_beta   90.00
_cell.angle_gamma   90.00
#
_symmetry.space_group_name_H-M   'P 1'
#
loop_
_entity.id
_entity.type
_entity.pdbx_description
1 polymer ?
#
loop_
_entity_poly.entity_id
_entity_poly.type
_entity_poly.pdbx_seq_one_letter_code
_entity_poly.pdbx_strand_id
1 'polypeptide(L)' 'MFAALLIAGSARAQSYGGDVPVCLHVFGELEGERMDCIFSSLAQCQASAQGRPATCLTNLCFAQAPSARTGRRVR' A
#
# COMPACT_ATOMS: atom_id res chain seq x y z
N MET A 1 -2.46 13.20 -36.66
CA MET A 1 -3.12 12.15 -35.84
C MET A 1 -2.25 11.93 -34.60
N PHE A 2 -2.61 12.56 -33.47
CA PHE A 2 -1.83 12.45 -32.24
C PHE A 2 -2.27 11.18 -31.51
N ALA A 3 -1.44 10.14 -31.55
CA ALA A 3 -1.65 8.92 -30.79
C ALA A 3 -1.26 9.20 -29.32
N ALA A 4 -2.26 9.35 -28.45
CA ALA A 4 -2.03 9.38 -27.02
C ALA A 4 -1.71 7.95 -26.56
N LEU A 5 -0.41 7.67 -26.37
CA LEU A 5 0.04 6.49 -25.65
C LEU A 5 -0.35 6.68 -24.18
N LEU A 6 -1.45 6.06 -23.76
CA LEU A 6 -1.76 5.89 -22.34
C LEU A 6 -0.72 4.94 -21.76
N ILE A 7 0.38 5.49 -21.27
CA ILE A 7 1.30 4.78 -20.40
C ILE A 7 0.46 4.44 -19.17
N ALA A 8 -0.02 3.20 -19.09
CA ALA A 8 -0.53 2.62 -17.86
C ALA A 8 0.66 2.45 -16.91
N GLY A 9 1.19 3.57 -16.43
CA GLY A 9 1.98 3.57 -15.22
C GLY A 9 1.06 2.96 -14.18
N SER A 10 1.46 1.81 -13.63
CA SER A 10 0.81 1.21 -12.48
C SER A 10 0.44 2.36 -11.56
N ALA A 11 -0.86 2.57 -11.32
CA ALA A 11 -1.31 3.50 -10.31
C ALA A 11 -0.65 3.00 -9.04
N ARG A 12 0.52 3.56 -8.73
CA ARG A 12 1.19 3.32 -7.47
C ARG A 12 0.22 4.00 -6.54
N ALA A 13 -0.68 3.22 -5.95
CA ALA A 13 -1.58 3.69 -4.91
C ALA A 13 -0.68 4.52 -4.01
N GLN A 14 -0.91 5.83 -3.97
CA GLN A 14 -0.09 6.80 -3.28
C GLN A 14 -0.38 6.65 -1.78
N SER A 15 -0.18 5.45 -1.27
CA SER A 15 -0.22 5.16 0.13
C SER A 15 1.23 5.30 0.56
N TYR A 16 1.53 6.37 1.29
CA TYR A 16 2.88 6.66 1.76
C TYR A 16 3.48 5.41 2.43
N GLY A 17 4.48 4.80 1.79
CA GLY A 17 5.24 3.63 2.28
C GLY A 17 5.24 2.46 1.31
N GLY A 18 6.21 2.46 0.40
CA GLY A 18 6.29 1.57 -0.76
C GLY A 18 6.45 0.08 -0.47
N ASP A 19 6.78 -0.33 0.76
CA ASP A 19 7.23 -1.71 1.03
C ASP A 19 6.79 -2.27 2.40
N VAL A 20 5.72 -1.75 3.01
CA VAL A 20 5.20 -2.33 4.26
C VAL A 20 3.90 -3.10 4.03
N PRO A 21 3.67 -4.20 4.77
CA PRO A 21 2.56 -5.12 4.53
C PRO A 21 1.18 -4.60 4.92
N VAL A 22 1.07 -3.52 5.71
CA VAL A 22 -0.22 -3.07 6.28
C VAL A 22 -0.43 -1.57 6.12
N CYS A 23 -1.67 -1.21 5.80
CA CYS A 23 -2.13 0.15 5.56
C CYS A 23 -3.31 0.52 6.45
N LEU A 24 -3.38 1.79 6.83
CA LEU A 24 -4.48 2.40 7.57
C LEU A 24 -5.29 3.30 6.63
N HIS A 25 -6.58 3.01 6.50
CA HIS A 25 -7.57 3.83 5.83
C HIS A 25 -8.28 4.70 6.85
N VAL A 26 -8.02 6.00 6.85
CA VAL A 26 -8.81 6.95 7.64
C VAL A 26 -9.92 7.49 6.74
N PHE A 27 -11.14 7.57 7.27
CA PHE A 27 -12.32 8.04 6.56
C PHE A 27 -13.14 8.97 7.45
N GLY A 28 -13.99 9.80 6.85
CA GLY A 28 -14.97 10.61 7.55
C GLY A 28 -14.85 12.11 7.26
N GLU A 29 -15.95 12.82 7.45
CA GLU A 29 -16.11 14.23 7.04
C GLU A 29 -15.09 15.18 7.69
N LEU A 30 -14.64 14.89 8.91
CA LEU A 30 -13.72 15.73 9.67
C LEU A 30 -12.24 15.43 9.40
N GLU A 31 -11.89 14.15 9.19
CA GLU A 31 -10.51 13.70 9.00
C GLU A 31 -10.15 13.58 7.50
N GLY A 32 -11.14 13.52 6.63
CA GLY A 32 -10.98 13.26 5.19
C GLY A 32 -10.75 11.78 4.87
N GLU A 33 -10.40 11.52 3.62
CA GLU A 33 -9.96 10.20 3.15
C GLU A 33 -8.43 10.20 3.09
N ARG A 34 -7.79 9.26 3.79
CA ARG A 34 -6.33 9.09 3.76
C ARG A 34 -5.93 7.63 3.86
N MET A 35 -4.87 7.29 3.14
CA MET A 35 -4.24 5.98 3.10
C MET A 35 -2.79 6.04 3.58
N ASP A 36 -2.51 5.48 4.75
CA ASP A 36 -1.17 5.44 5.36
C ASP A 36 -0.63 3.99 5.39
N CYS A 37 0.29 3.63 4.51
CA CYS A 37 0.95 2.33 4.49
C CYS A 37 2.30 2.41 5.19
N ILE A 38 2.33 2.53 6.52
CA ILE A 38 3.58 2.58 7.30
C ILE A 38 3.69 1.46 8.34
N PHE A 39 2.72 0.54 8.38
CA PHE A 39 2.60 -0.47 9.43
C PHE A 39 3.17 -1.81 8.99
N SER A 40 3.95 -2.43 9.88
CA SER A 40 4.53 -3.76 9.66
C SER A 40 3.58 -4.90 10.05
N SER A 41 2.51 -4.62 10.81
CA SER A 41 1.55 -5.63 11.27
C SER A 41 0.14 -5.05 11.48
N LEU A 42 -0.87 -5.92 11.39
CA LEU A 42 -2.27 -5.55 11.65
C LEU A 42 -2.48 -5.07 13.08
N ALA A 43 -1.82 -5.69 14.06
CA ALA A 43 -1.91 -5.27 15.45
C ALA A 43 -1.41 -3.83 15.67
N GLN A 44 -0.28 -3.47 15.03
CA GLN A 44 0.26 -2.11 15.10
C GLN A 44 -0.67 -1.10 14.42
N CYS A 45 -1.24 -1.44 13.27
CA CYS A 45 -2.24 -0.62 12.61
C CYS A 45 -3.50 -0.45 13.46
N GLN A 46 -4.03 -1.54 14.05
CA GLN A 46 -5.23 -1.51 14.88
C GLN A 46 -5.04 -0.62 16.10
N ALA A 47 -3.87 -0.66 16.74
CA ALA A 47 -3.54 0.22 17.85
C ALA A 47 -3.64 1.71 17.46
N SER A 48 -3.23 2.08 16.24
CA SER A 48 -3.37 3.44 15.70
C SER A 48 -4.79 3.78 15.21
N ALA A 49 -5.56 2.77 14.80
CA ALA A 49 -6.95 2.93 14.39
C ALA A 49 -7.92 3.16 15.57
N GLN A 50 -7.54 2.77 16.79
CA GLN A 50 -8.41 2.89 17.96
C GLN A 50 -8.81 4.37 18.18
N GLY A 51 -10.11 4.60 18.37
CA GLY A 51 -10.63 5.93 18.71
C GLY A 51 -10.73 6.92 17.53
N ARG A 52 -10.56 6.45 16.28
CA ARG A 52 -10.79 7.26 15.08
C ARG A 52 -11.50 6.45 13.99
N PRO A 53 -12.20 7.11 13.05
CA PRO A 53 -12.82 6.42 11.92
C PRO A 53 -11.74 5.92 10.96
N ALA A 54 -11.21 4.74 11.24
CA ALA A 54 -10.17 4.13 10.44
C ALA A 54 -10.25 2.59 10.37
N THR A 55 -9.78 2.03 9.26
CA THR A 55 -9.76 0.58 8.97
C THR A 55 -8.36 0.14 8.56
N CYS A 56 -7.94 -1.06 8.95
CA CYS A 56 -6.67 -1.64 8.55
C CYS A 56 -6.84 -2.61 7.37
N LEU A 57 -5.98 -2.48 6.37
CA LEU A 57 -5.97 -3.27 5.14
C LEU A 57 -4.57 -3.84 4.87
N THR A 58 -4.50 -5.00 4.22
CA THR A 58 -3.22 -5.57 3.76
C THR A 58 -2.76 -4.90 2.46
N ASN A 59 -1.50 -4.49 2.41
CA ASN A 59 -0.89 -3.90 1.22
C ASN A 59 -0.65 -4.96 0.13
N LEU A 60 -1.51 -4.99 -0.87
CA LEU A 60 -1.39 -5.91 -2.00
C LEU A 60 -0.08 -5.67 -2.77
N CYS A 61 0.41 -4.42 -2.88
CA CYS A 61 1.68 -4.13 -3.56
C CYS A 61 2.87 -4.78 -2.87
N PHE A 62 2.83 -4.95 -1.54
CA PHE A 62 3.85 -5.68 -0.78
C PHE A 62 3.80 -7.20 -1.06
N ALA A 63 2.60 -7.78 -1.10
CA ALA A 63 2.42 -9.21 -1.39
C ALA A 63 2.89 -9.60 -2.81
N GLN A 64 2.85 -8.65 -3.75
CA GLN A 64 3.27 -8.85 -5.14
C GLN A 64 4.77 -8.63 -5.36
N ALA A 65 5.51 -8.17 -4.33
CA ALA A 65 6.96 -8.06 -4.42
C ALA A 65 7.52 -9.46 -4.74
N PRO A 66 8.16 -9.65 -5.91
CA PRO A 66 8.75 -10.93 -6.23
C PRO A 66 9.74 -11.22 -5.10
N SER A 67 9.48 -12.26 -4.31
CA SER A 67 10.51 -12.84 -3.45
C SER A 67 11.73 -12.96 -4.34
N ALA A 68 12.79 -12.19 -4.05
CA ALA A 68 14.04 -12.30 -4.74
C ALA A 68 14.50 -13.74 -4.52
N ARG A 69 14.11 -14.63 -5.45
CA ARG A 69 14.54 -16.02 -5.51
C ARG A 69 16.02 -15.93 -5.85
N THR A 70 16.79 -15.75 -4.80
CA THR A 70 18.22 -16.00 -4.75
C THR A 70 18.48 -17.35 -5.42
N GLY A 71 19.40 -17.36 -6.37
CA GLY A 71 19.95 -18.59 -6.92
C GLY A 71 19.24 -19.17 -8.15
N ARG A 72 19.36 -18.50 -9.31
CA ARG A 72 19.66 -19.27 -10.53
C ARG A 72 20.79 -18.61 -11.30
N ARG A 73 22.03 -18.82 -10.84
CA ARG A 73 23.18 -18.84 -11.73
C ARG A 73 22.96 -20.00 -12.70
N VAL A 74 22.41 -19.71 -13.87
CA VAL A 74 22.54 -20.59 -15.03
C VAL A 74 23.93 -20.32 -15.57
N ARG A 75 24.80 -21.32 -15.41
CA ARG A 75 26.12 -21.38 -16.04
C ARG A 75 25.96 -21.75 -17.51
#